data_AF-A0A7S4HLA5-F1
#
_entry.id   AF-A0A7S4HLA5-F1
#
_cell.length_a   1.000
_cell.length_b   1.000
_cell.length_c   1.000
_cell.angle_alpha   90.00
_cell.angle_beta   90.00
_cell.angle_gamma   90.00
#
_symmetry.space_group_name_H-M   'P 1'
#
loop_
_entity.id
_entity.type
_entity.pdbx_description
1 polymer ?
#
loop_
_entity_poly.entity_id
_entity_poly.type
_entity_poly.pdbx_seq_one_letter_code
_entity_poly.pdbx_strand_id
1 'polypeptide(L)'
;AIKLFLDRDDVDVNAKDRWGYTSFHCACEKGHIEIVHLLLARDDVDVNLRDNLGNTGFHYAHEQHYDTLPRFIVEIGGLICIRLNIHPSELMNNAPPDIIEEIQTSINRKQQK
;
A
#
# COMPACT_ATOMS: atom_id res chain seq x y z
N ALA A 1 10.19 -3.57 -17.74
CA ALA A 1 11.44 -3.22 -17.02
C ALA A 1 11.31 -3.45 -15.51
N ILE A 2 10.36 -2.82 -14.81
CA ILE A 2 10.20 -2.95 -13.34
C ILE A 2 9.94 -4.40 -12.88
N LYS A 3 9.07 -5.14 -13.58
CA LYS A 3 8.78 -6.55 -13.25
C LYS A 3 10.04 -7.44 -13.22
N LEU A 4 10.93 -7.29 -14.20
CA LEU A 4 12.22 -8.02 -14.27
C LEU A 4 13.16 -7.69 -13.10
N PHE A 5 13.06 -6.49 -12.53
CA PHE A 5 13.84 -6.11 -11.35
C PHE A 5 13.24 -6.69 -10.07
N LEU A 6 11.91 -6.72 -9.97
CA LEU A 6 11.19 -7.26 -8.82
C LEU A 6 11.11 -8.80 -8.81
N ASP A 7 11.50 -9.48 -9.88
CA ASP A 7 11.62 -10.94 -9.91
C ASP A 7 13.00 -11.42 -9.40
N ARG A 8 13.90 -10.50 -9.03
CA ARG A 8 15.24 -10.84 -8.52
C ARG A 8 15.27 -10.89 -7.00
N ASP A 9 15.83 -11.98 -6.46
CA ASP A 9 16.02 -12.17 -5.02
C ASP A 9 17.20 -11.37 -4.46
N ASP A 10 18.12 -10.89 -5.31
CA ASP A 10 19.29 -10.09 -4.90
C ASP A 10 19.00 -8.58 -4.77
N VAL A 11 17.76 -8.17 -5.01
CA VAL A 11 17.31 -6.78 -4.88
C VAL A 11 16.60 -6.62 -3.54
N ASP A 12 17.14 -5.75 -2.69
CA ASP A 12 16.45 -5.30 -1.48
C ASP A 12 15.33 -4.31 -1.84
N VAL A 13 14.09 -4.82 -1.87
CA VAL A 13 12.88 -4.03 -2.17
C VAL A 13 12.55 -3.01 -1.07
N ASN A 14 13.06 -3.23 0.14
CA ASN A 14 12.84 -2.41 1.33
C ASN A 14 13.93 -1.36 1.54
N ALA A 15 14.92 -1.30 0.64
CA ALA A 15 15.97 -0.30 0.69
C ALA A 15 15.39 1.11 0.82
N LYS A 16 15.92 1.85 1.79
CA LYS A 16 15.53 3.23 2.08
C LYS A 16 16.49 4.21 1.45
N ASP A 17 15.95 5.29 0.91
CA ASP A 17 16.75 6.44 0.51
C ASP A 17 17.12 7.32 1.72
N ARG A 18 17.75 8.48 1.46
CA ARG A 18 18.20 9.43 2.50
C ARG A 18 17.06 10.04 3.33
N TRP A 19 15.82 9.96 2.85
CA TRP A 19 14.62 10.44 3.54
C TRP A 19 13.84 9.30 4.20
N GLY A 20 14.32 8.07 4.08
CA GLY A 20 13.66 6.89 4.61
C GLY A 20 12.60 6.30 3.67
N TYR A 21 12.48 6.81 2.44
CA TYR A 21 11.49 6.33 1.48
C TYR A 21 11.93 4.99 0.90
N THR A 22 10.97 4.07 0.79
CA THR A 22 11.12 2.80 0.08
C THR A 22 10.44 2.88 -1.28
N SER A 23 10.65 1.87 -2.13
CA SER A 23 9.93 1.72 -3.40
C SER A 23 8.40 1.75 -3.21
N PHE A 24 7.91 1.22 -2.08
CA PHE A 24 6.49 1.25 -1.73
C PHE A 24 5.96 2.67 -1.44
N HIS A 25 6.76 3.51 -0.76
CA HIS A 25 6.39 4.92 -0.54
C HIS A 25 6.20 5.65 -1.87
N CYS A 26 7.17 5.53 -2.77
CA CYS A 26 7.11 6.18 -4.08
C CYS A 26 5.92 5.69 -4.92
N ALA A 27 5.63 4.38 -4.93
CA ALA A 27 4.50 3.84 -5.68
C ALA A 27 3.15 4.35 -5.16
N CYS A 28 2.99 4.42 -3.84
CA CYS A 28 1.81 4.96 -3.18
C CYS A 28 1.66 6.47 -3.40
N GLU A 29 2.73 7.25 -3.21
CA GLU A 29 2.73 8.71 -3.41
C GLU A 29 2.40 9.08 -4.86
N LYS A 30 2.83 8.30 -5.85
CA LYS A 30 2.55 8.57 -7.27
C LYS A 30 1.24 7.95 -7.79
N GLY A 31 0.54 7.14 -7.00
CA GLY A 31 -0.71 6.50 -7.44
C GLY A 31 -0.51 5.37 -8.44
N HIS A 32 0.69 4.76 -8.48
CA HIS A 32 1.05 3.75 -9.49
C HIS A 32 0.57 2.35 -9.07
N ILE A 33 -0.71 2.06 -9.31
CA ILE A 33 -1.38 0.86 -8.82
C ILE A 33 -0.73 -0.46 -9.28
N GLU A 34 -0.27 -0.54 -10.52
CA GLU A 34 0.39 -1.74 -11.03
C GLU A 34 1.71 -2.00 -10.30
N ILE A 35 2.44 -0.95 -9.92
CA ILE A 35 3.68 -1.09 -9.15
C ILE A 35 3.37 -1.52 -7.72
N VAL A 36 2.32 -0.97 -7.11
CA VAL A 36 1.86 -1.39 -5.77
C VAL A 36 1.52 -2.88 -5.76
N HIS A 37 0.77 -3.37 -6.76
CA HIS A 37 0.48 -4.80 -6.91
C HIS A 37 1.74 -5.65 -7.05
N LEU A 38 2.69 -5.24 -7.90
CA LEU A 38 3.94 -5.96 -8.08
C LEU A 38 4.79 -6.01 -6.80
N LEU A 39 4.82 -4.93 -6.03
CA LEU A 39 5.52 -4.88 -4.75
C LEU A 39 4.85 -5.80 -3.73
N LEU A 40 3.52 -5.72 -3.58
CA LEU A 40 2.75 -6.53 -2.64
C LEU A 40 2.76 -8.03 -2.96
N ALA A 41 3.03 -8.40 -4.21
CA ALA A 41 3.22 -9.79 -4.63
C ALA A 41 4.55 -10.39 -4.15
N ARG A 42 5.50 -9.58 -3.65
CA ARG A 42 6.73 -10.07 -3.05
C ARG A 42 6.52 -10.42 -1.58
N ASP A 43 7.07 -11.55 -1.16
CA ASP A 43 6.98 -12.01 0.23
C ASP A 43 7.87 -11.20 1.18
N ASP A 44 8.95 -10.62 0.66
CA ASP A 44 9.93 -9.86 1.43
C ASP A 44 9.62 -8.36 1.56
N VAL A 45 8.57 -7.84 0.90
CA VAL A 45 8.20 -6.43 1.03
C VAL A 45 7.61 -6.13 2.42
N ASP A 46 8.10 -5.07 3.05
CA ASP A 46 7.53 -4.51 4.29
C ASP A 46 6.84 -3.18 4.01
N VAL A 47 5.51 -3.23 4.01
CA VAL A 47 4.62 -2.09 3.74
C VAL A 47 4.42 -1.17 4.94
N ASN A 48 4.86 -1.60 6.13
CA ASN A 48 4.77 -0.84 7.38
C ASN A 48 6.04 -0.05 7.67
N LEU A 49 7.07 -0.15 6.82
CA LEU A 49 8.25 0.67 6.95
C LEU A 49 7.86 2.14 6.96
N ARG A 50 8.43 2.85 7.93
CA ARG A 50 8.24 4.28 8.11
C ARG A 50 9.42 5.06 7.55
N ASP A 51 9.12 6.18 6.92
CA ASP A 51 10.12 7.17 6.54
C ASP A 51 10.64 7.96 7.76
N ASN A 52 11.48 8.96 7.51
CA ASN A 52 12.03 9.80 8.58
C ASN A 52 10.99 10.69 9.28
N LEU A 53 9.79 10.86 8.70
CA LEU A 53 8.67 11.59 9.28
C LEU A 53 7.70 10.67 10.04
N GLY A 54 7.92 9.36 10.00
CA GLY A 54 7.06 8.37 10.65
C GLY A 54 5.87 7.91 9.81
N ASN A 55 5.81 8.30 8.54
CA ASN A 55 4.76 7.96 7.58
C ASN A 55 5.07 6.64 6.88
N THR A 56 4.04 5.84 6.61
CA THR A 56 4.14 4.67 5.71
C THR A 56 3.73 5.06 4.29
N GLY A 57 3.97 4.18 3.31
CA GLY A 57 3.50 4.41 1.95
C GLY A 57 1.99 4.69 1.86
N PHE A 58 1.17 4.01 2.68
CA PHE A 58 -0.27 4.25 2.71
C PHE A 58 -0.64 5.67 3.18
N HIS A 59 0.12 6.27 4.10
CA HIS A 59 -0.10 7.66 4.53
C HIS A 59 0.03 8.62 3.34
N TYR A 60 1.06 8.43 2.50
CA TYR A 60 1.24 9.22 1.28
C TYR A 60 0.14 8.97 0.26
N ALA A 61 -0.27 7.72 0.08
CA ALA A 61 -1.38 7.44 -0.82
C ALA A 61 -2.63 8.21 -0.38
N HIS A 62 -2.97 8.12 0.91
CA HIS A 62 -4.12 8.81 1.48
C HIS A 62 -4.00 10.33 1.33
N GLU A 63 -2.90 10.95 1.74
CA GLU A 63 -2.73 12.40 1.66
C GLU A 63 -2.82 12.94 0.22
N GLN A 64 -2.22 12.24 -0.74
CA GLN A 64 -2.11 12.73 -2.12
C GLN A 64 -3.33 12.39 -2.99
N HIS A 65 -4.02 11.28 -2.69
CA HIS A 65 -5.00 10.68 -3.62
C HIS A 65 -6.39 10.47 -3.04
N TYR A 66 -6.65 10.81 -1.78
CA TYR A 66 -7.96 10.58 -1.16
C TYR A 66 -9.12 11.22 -1.95
N ASP A 67 -8.97 12.48 -2.36
CA ASP A 67 -10.01 13.20 -3.11
C ASP A 67 -9.99 12.90 -4.62
N THR A 68 -8.82 12.60 -5.18
CA THR A 68 -8.62 12.50 -6.64
C THR A 68 -8.76 11.09 -7.17
N LEU A 69 -8.36 10.08 -6.39
CA LEU A 69 -8.40 8.66 -6.76
C LEU A 69 -8.92 7.80 -5.58
N PRO A 70 -10.16 7.98 -5.11
CA PRO A 70 -10.71 7.23 -3.98
C PRO A 70 -10.70 5.71 -4.21
N ARG A 71 -10.88 5.27 -5.46
CA ARG A 71 -10.75 3.84 -5.84
C ARG A 71 -9.35 3.28 -5.60
N PHE A 72 -8.31 4.09 -5.80
CA PHE A 72 -6.93 3.70 -5.53
C PHE A 72 -6.75 3.44 -4.03
N ILE A 73 -7.26 4.34 -3.17
CA ILE A 73 -7.22 4.18 -1.71
C ILE A 73 -7.94 2.92 -1.25
N VAL A 74 -9.15 2.68 -1.76
CA VAL A 74 -9.93 1.49 -1.41
C VAL A 74 -9.22 0.21 -1.83
N GLU A 75 -8.58 0.22 -3.00
CA GLU A 75 -7.87 -0.93 -3.52
C GLU A 75 -6.59 -1.25 -2.72
N ILE A 76 -5.70 -0.27 -2.55
CA ILE A 76 -4.45 -0.46 -1.80
C ILE A 76 -4.70 -0.70 -0.32
N GLY A 77 -5.71 -0.04 0.27
CA GLY A 77 -6.13 -0.28 1.64
C GLY A 77 -6.58 -1.72 1.84
N GLY A 78 -7.38 -2.25 0.92
CA GLY A 78 -7.80 -3.66 0.94
C GLY A 78 -6.63 -4.63 0.79
N LEU A 79 -5.70 -4.35 -0.12
CA LEU A 79 -4.52 -5.20 -0.32
C LEU A 79 -3.60 -5.23 0.90
N ILE A 80 -3.36 -4.08 1.53
CA ILE A 80 -2.55 -3.96 2.75
C ILE A 80 -3.23 -4.69 3.92
N CYS A 81 -4.54 -4.53 4.09
CA CYS A 81 -5.28 -5.21 5.15
C CYS A 81 -5.19 -6.74 5.01
N ILE A 82 -5.34 -7.27 3.79
CA ILE A 82 -5.15 -8.69 3.50
C ILE A 82 -3.70 -9.11 3.80
N ARG A 83 -2.71 -8.34 3.34
CA ARG A 83 -1.29 -8.67 3.49
C ARG A 83 -0.84 -8.72 4.95
N LEU A 84 -1.33 -7.78 5.75
CA LEU A 84 -0.99 -7.65 7.16
C LEU A 84 -1.93 -8.42 8.09
N ASN A 85 -3.03 -8.95 7.54
CA ASN A 85 -4.12 -9.59 8.28
C ASN A 85 -4.67 -8.67 9.40
N ILE A 86 -4.98 -7.42 9.04
CA ILE A 86 -5.55 -6.40 9.93
C ILE A 86 -6.92 -5.94 9.42
N HIS A 87 -7.75 -5.41 10.31
CA HIS A 87 -9.01 -4.80 9.91
C HIS A 87 -8.78 -3.38 9.33
N PRO A 88 -9.60 -2.89 8.37
CA PRO A 88 -9.44 -1.56 7.79
C PRO A 88 -9.46 -0.41 8.81
N SER A 89 -10.15 -0.57 9.93
CA SER A 89 -10.14 0.42 11.03
C SER A 89 -8.78 0.53 11.74
N GLU A 90 -7.95 -0.51 11.71
CA GLU A 90 -6.59 -0.46 12.24
C GLU A 90 -5.65 0.29 11.30
N LEU A 91 -5.87 0.15 9.98
CA LEU A 91 -5.13 0.89 8.95
C LEU A 91 -5.53 2.36 8.91
N MET A 92 -6.83 2.66 9.10
CA MET A 92 -7.43 3.98 8.93
C MET A 92 -8.32 4.37 10.10
N ASN A 93 -7.73 4.49 11.30
CA ASN A 93 -8.47 4.75 12.54
C ASN A 93 -9.30 6.06 12.56
N ASN A 94 -8.93 7.04 11.74
CA ASN A 94 -9.59 8.35 11.64
C ASN A 94 -10.37 8.56 10.33
N ALA A 95 -10.46 7.54 9.47
CA ALA A 95 -11.16 7.68 8.21
C ALA A 95 -12.69 7.64 8.37
N PRO A 96 -13.42 8.27 7.44
CA PRO A 96 -14.87 8.16 7.38
C PRO A 96 -15.35 6.69 7.31
N PRO A 97 -16.42 6.31 8.05
CA PRO A 97 -16.89 4.92 8.11
C PRO A 97 -17.24 4.30 6.76
N ASP A 98 -17.68 5.12 5.80
CA ASP A 98 -17.97 4.73 4.42
C ASP A 98 -16.74 4.17 3.71
N ILE A 99 -15.58 4.82 3.85
CA ILE A 99 -14.33 4.33 3.26
C ILE A 99 -13.87 3.02 3.91
N ILE A 100 -14.02 2.90 5.23
CA ILE A 100 -13.71 1.67 5.98
C ILE A 100 -14.60 0.51 5.47
N GLU A 101 -15.89 0.77 5.26
CA GLU A 101 -16.85 -0.21 4.73
C GLU A 101 -16.56 -0.61 3.28
N GLU A 102 -16.18 0.36 2.43
CA GLU A 102 -15.79 0.10 1.05
C GLU A 102 -14.54 -0.79 0.97
N ILE A 103 -13.54 -0.53 1.81
CA ILE A 103 -12.35 -1.38 1.91
C ILE A 103 -12.74 -2.77 2.39
N GLN A 104 -13.54 -2.89 3.45
CA GLN A 104 -13.99 -4.20 3.95
C GLN A 104 -14.76 -4.99 2.89
N THR A 105 -15.61 -4.32 2.12
CA THR A 105 -16.35 -4.91 1.00
C THR A 105 -15.40 -5.39 -0.10
N SER A 106 -14.37 -4.60 -0.42
CA SER A 106 -13.32 -4.97 -1.38
C SER A 106 -12.55 -6.22 -0.95
N ILE A 107 -12.19 -6.31 0.34
CA ILE A 107 -11.51 -7.46 0.93
C ILE A 107 -12.37 -8.72 0.78
N ASN A 108 -13.65 -8.65 1.19
CA ASN A 108 -14.58 -9.77 1.11
C ASN A 108 -14.72 -10.29 -0.33
N ARG A 109 -14.79 -9.39 -1.33
CA ARG A 109 -14.85 -9.76 -2.75
C ARG A 109 -13.59 -10.45 -3.26
N LYS A 110 -12.42 -10.13 -2.71
CA LYS A 110 -11.13 -10.75 -3.09
C LYS A 110 -10.95 -12.13 -2.44
N GLN A 111 -11.45 -12.33 -1.22
CA GLN A 111 -11.38 -13.61 -0.51
C GLN A 111 -12.39 -14.66 -1.01
N GLN A 112 -13.46 -14.24 -1.70
CA GLN A 112 -14.47 -15.13 -2.29
C GLN A 112 -14.12 -15.64 -3.70
N LYS A 113 -12.96 -15.25 -4.25
CA LYS A 113 -12.46 -15.66 -5.56
C LYS A 113 -11.28 -16.61 -5.41
#